data_AF-A0A923X1N4-F1
#
_entry.id   AF-A0A923X1N4-F1
#
_cell.length_a   1.000
_cell.length_b   1.000
_cell.length_c   1.000
_cell.angle_alpha   90.00
_cell.angle_beta   90.00
_cell.angle_gamma   90.00
#
_symmetry.space_group_name_H-M   'P 1'
#
loop_
_entity.id
_entity.type
_entity.pdbx_description
1 polymer ?
#
loop_
_entity_poly.entity_id
_entity_poly.type
_entity_poly.pdbx_seq_one_letter_code
_entity_poly.pdbx_strand_id
1 'polypeptide(L)'
;MRQDINQKKGMILAHFHGDEIALISLTKKYKIATMTSTSKDGEIMNTTLNLLGAKTSRGSSTRGGIGALKGLIRLCKKGRSASFAVDGPKGPLHEVKAGVFEFSRLTGANIYACGVKCDRAWHFPKSWNKTYFPKPFAKLNIVWVGPTLAIDKGLDPRSPDLAKALQYQLFDARRNAANFIADRPTQL
;
A
#
# COMPACT_ATOMS: atom_id res chain seq x y z
N MET A 1 8.59 5.43 11.47
CA MET A 1 8.52 5.99 10.11
C MET A 1 9.53 7.11 9.87
N ARG A 2 9.53 8.22 10.66
CA ARG A 2 10.50 9.32 10.48
C ARG A 2 11.96 8.86 10.49
N GLN A 3 12.30 7.93 11.39
CA GLN A 3 13.64 7.33 11.44
C GLN A 3 14.02 6.63 10.13
N ASP A 4 13.19 5.72 9.62
CA ASP A 4 13.44 5.00 8.37
C ASP A 4 13.57 5.97 7.17
N ILE A 5 12.75 7.03 7.15
CA ILE A 5 12.86 8.11 6.15
C ILE A 5 14.21 8.82 6.24
N ASN A 6 14.63 9.22 7.44
CA ASN A 6 15.89 9.93 7.68
C ASN A 6 17.11 9.06 7.34
N GLN A 7 17.05 7.77 7.66
CA GLN A 7 18.07 6.77 7.34
C GLN A 7 18.03 6.32 5.88
N LYS A 8 17.08 6.83 5.08
CA LYS A 8 16.83 6.42 3.68
C LYS A 8 16.65 4.91 3.53
N LYS A 9 16.13 4.25 4.57
CA LYS A 9 15.85 2.81 4.58
C LYS A 9 14.57 2.55 3.79
N GLY A 10 14.59 1.55 2.91
CA GLY A 10 13.38 1.12 2.19
C GLY A 10 12.30 0.64 3.16
N MET A 11 11.07 1.08 2.94
CA MET A 11 9.91 0.74 3.76
C MET A 11 8.86 -0.01 2.93
N ILE A 12 8.01 -0.78 3.59
CA ILE A 12 6.81 -1.36 2.99
C ILE A 12 5.61 -0.56 3.49
N LEU A 13 4.96 0.13 2.58
CA LEU A 13 3.73 0.88 2.79
C LEU A 13 2.56 -0.07 2.48
N ALA A 14 2.09 -0.78 3.50
CA ALA A 14 0.99 -1.74 3.38
C ALA A 14 -0.35 -1.01 3.35
N HIS A 15 -1.19 -1.30 2.37
CA HIS A 15 -2.53 -0.73 2.24
C HIS A 15 -3.47 -1.76 1.60
N PHE A 16 -4.78 -1.51 1.66
CA PHE A 16 -5.75 -2.29 0.88
C PHE A 16 -5.84 -1.75 -0.55
N HIS A 17 -6.19 -2.60 -1.52
CA HIS A 17 -6.32 -2.20 -2.93
C HIS A 17 -7.31 -1.04 -3.13
N GLY A 18 -8.39 -0.98 -2.34
CA GLY A 18 -9.40 0.07 -2.49
C GLY A 18 -8.87 1.50 -2.29
N ASP A 19 -7.78 1.66 -1.53
CA ASP A 19 -7.22 2.97 -1.14
C ASP A 19 -6.16 3.51 -2.11
N GLU A 20 -5.76 2.76 -3.15
CA GLU A 20 -4.65 3.10 -4.04
C GLU A 20 -4.76 4.50 -4.65
N ILE A 21 -5.95 4.87 -5.13
CA ILE A 21 -6.19 6.18 -5.76
C ILE A 21 -5.94 7.31 -4.76
N ALA A 22 -6.33 7.15 -3.50
CA ALA A 22 -6.12 8.17 -2.47
C ALA A 22 -4.62 8.35 -2.11
N LEU A 23 -3.79 7.35 -2.38
CA LEU A 23 -2.37 7.33 -2.02
C LEU A 23 -1.45 7.85 -3.14
N ILE A 24 -1.96 8.09 -4.36
CA ILE A 24 -1.12 8.50 -5.51
C ILE A 24 -0.37 9.83 -5.26
N SER A 25 -0.93 10.72 -4.44
CA SER A 25 -0.32 12.01 -4.08
C SER A 25 0.96 11.84 -3.24
N LEU A 26 1.16 10.68 -2.63
CA LEU A 26 2.30 10.37 -1.77
C LEU A 26 3.50 9.78 -2.50
N THR A 27 3.37 9.52 -3.81
CA THR A 27 4.37 8.84 -4.65
C THR A 27 5.75 9.50 -4.58
N LYS A 28 5.83 10.83 -4.73
CA LYS A 28 7.10 11.57 -4.59
C LYS A 28 7.61 11.60 -3.15
N LYS A 29 6.71 11.89 -2.19
CA LYS A 29 7.04 12.04 -0.77
C LYS A 29 7.75 10.82 -0.20
N TYR A 30 7.26 9.61 -0.53
CA TYR A 30 7.83 8.36 -0.03
C TYR A 30 8.70 7.61 -1.05
N LYS A 31 9.02 8.24 -2.19
CA LYS A 31 9.79 7.63 -3.29
C LYS A 31 9.23 6.27 -3.68
N ILE A 32 7.92 6.21 -3.90
CA ILE A 32 7.19 4.94 -4.06
C ILE A 32 7.72 4.13 -5.24
N ALA A 33 7.78 2.82 -5.04
CA ALA A 33 7.84 1.80 -6.06
C ALA A 33 6.70 0.80 -5.86
N THR A 34 6.10 0.29 -6.94
CA THR A 34 5.03 -0.73 -6.87
C THR A 34 5.08 -1.69 -8.06
N MET A 35 4.24 -2.73 -8.04
CA MET A 35 4.05 -3.63 -9.16
C MET A 35 2.84 -3.22 -9.99
N THR A 36 2.93 -3.40 -11.31
CA THR A 36 1.81 -3.18 -12.24
C THR A 36 1.66 -4.38 -13.19
N SER A 37 0.42 -4.70 -13.54
CA SER A 37 0.10 -5.74 -14.52
C SER A 37 0.67 -5.40 -15.90
N THR A 38 0.92 -6.42 -16.74
CA THR A 38 1.27 -6.25 -18.16
C THR A 38 0.07 -6.08 -19.09
N SER A 39 -1.14 -5.93 -18.54
CA SER A 39 -2.37 -5.65 -19.30
C SER A 39 -2.42 -4.18 -19.78
N LYS A 40 -3.37 -3.87 -20.68
CA LYS A 40 -3.62 -2.49 -21.14
C LYS A 40 -3.94 -1.54 -19.98
N ASP A 41 -4.82 -1.95 -19.07
CA ASP A 41 -5.13 -1.17 -17.87
C ASP A 41 -3.91 -1.00 -16.96
N GLY A 42 -3.07 -2.04 -16.89
CA GLY A 42 -1.80 -1.99 -16.18
C GLY A 42 -0.81 -1.00 -16.82
N GLU A 43 -0.87 -0.78 -18.13
CA GLU A 43 -0.06 0.23 -18.83
C GLU A 43 -0.50 1.66 -18.51
N ILE A 44 -1.81 1.90 -18.43
CA ILE A 44 -2.36 3.20 -18.01
C ILE A 44 -1.89 3.52 -16.60
N MET A 45 -2.00 2.55 -15.68
CA MET A 45 -1.52 2.71 -14.30
C MET A 45 0.00 2.91 -14.26
N ASN A 46 0.76 2.12 -15.02
CA ASN A 46 2.21 2.23 -15.14
C ASN A 46 2.65 3.63 -15.57
N THR A 47 2.05 4.16 -16.64
CA THR A 47 2.36 5.48 -17.18
C THR A 47 2.02 6.57 -16.16
N THR A 48 0.80 6.51 -15.61
CA THR A 48 0.33 7.49 -14.61
C THR A 48 1.23 7.54 -13.38
N LEU A 49 1.57 6.38 -12.81
CA LEU A 49 2.44 6.29 -11.64
C LEU A 49 3.85 6.85 -11.91
N ASN A 50 4.41 6.58 -13.10
CA ASN A 50 5.72 7.13 -13.47
C ASN A 50 5.68 8.66 -13.63
N LEU A 51 4.63 9.21 -14.24
CA LEU A 51 4.42 10.66 -14.35
C LEU A 51 4.29 11.33 -12.97
N LEU A 52 3.65 10.65 -12.02
CA LEU A 52 3.53 11.11 -10.64
C LEU A 52 4.81 10.92 -9.81
N GLY A 53 5.87 10.32 -10.37
CA GLY A 53 7.19 10.19 -9.74
C GLY A 53 7.45 8.87 -9.01
N ALA A 54 6.51 7.91 -9.09
CA ALA A 54 6.77 6.54 -8.66
C ALA A 54 7.68 5.80 -9.66
N LYS A 55 8.09 4.60 -9.30
CA LYS A 55 8.65 3.61 -10.24
C LYS A 55 7.86 2.33 -10.16
N THR A 56 7.85 1.58 -11.24
CA THR A 56 7.03 0.38 -11.37
C THR A 56 7.89 -0.79 -11.78
N SER A 57 7.52 -1.97 -11.29
CA SER A 57 7.96 -3.24 -11.85
C SER A 57 6.77 -3.96 -12.46
N ARG A 58 7.00 -4.68 -13.56
CA ARG A 58 5.94 -5.19 -14.44
C ARG A 58 5.87 -6.70 -14.36
N GLY A 59 4.66 -7.26 -14.30
CA GLY A 59 4.44 -8.70 -14.41
C GLY A 59 2.96 -9.09 -14.38
N SER A 60 2.62 -10.20 -15.02
CA SER A 60 1.25 -10.75 -14.99
C SER A 60 0.97 -11.51 -13.70
N SER A 61 -0.27 -11.47 -13.22
CA SER A 61 -0.71 -12.16 -12.01
C SER A 61 -0.66 -13.70 -12.11
N THR A 62 -0.44 -14.26 -13.30
CA THR A 62 -0.42 -15.72 -13.55
C THR A 62 0.99 -16.28 -13.78
N ARG A 63 1.86 -15.56 -14.51
CA ARG A 63 3.19 -16.05 -14.89
C ARG A 63 4.33 -15.06 -14.61
N GLY A 64 4.02 -13.77 -14.46
CA GLY A 64 5.02 -12.71 -14.32
C GLY A 64 5.21 -12.14 -12.91
N GLY A 65 4.41 -12.57 -11.93
CA GLY A 65 4.42 -12.01 -10.57
C GLY A 65 5.78 -12.10 -9.87
N ILE A 66 6.52 -13.21 -10.05
CA ILE A 66 7.87 -13.37 -9.50
C ILE A 66 8.85 -12.35 -10.11
N GLY A 67 8.75 -12.11 -11.42
CA GLY A 67 9.57 -11.12 -12.12
C GLY A 67 9.30 -9.70 -11.61
N ALA A 68 8.02 -9.35 -11.46
CA ALA A 68 7.60 -8.07 -10.88
C ALA A 68 8.11 -7.89 -9.44
N LEU A 69 8.01 -8.94 -8.61
CA LEU A 69 8.48 -8.91 -7.23
C LEU A 69 10.00 -8.70 -7.17
N LYS A 70 10.77 -9.44 -7.99
CA LYS A 70 12.23 -9.27 -8.11
C LYS A 70 12.60 -7.86 -8.54
N GLY A 71 11.87 -7.28 -9.50
CA GLY A 71 12.11 -5.91 -9.93
C GLY A 71 11.76 -4.88 -8.84
N LEU A 72 10.69 -5.10 -8.08
CA LEU A 72 10.34 -4.27 -6.93
C LEU A 72 11.42 -4.33 -5.83
N ILE A 73 11.98 -5.52 -5.55
CA ILE A 73 13.13 -5.68 -4.63
C ILE A 73 14.32 -4.83 -5.12
N ARG A 74 14.65 -4.88 -6.41
CA ARG A 74 15.74 -4.07 -6.99
C ARG A 74 15.50 -2.57 -6.83
N LEU A 75 14.25 -2.11 -6.99
CA LEU A 75 13.88 -0.72 -6.77
C LEU A 75 14.04 -0.31 -5.30
N CYS A 76 13.65 -1.18 -4.37
CA CYS A 76 13.79 -0.92 -2.93
C CYS A 76 15.26 -0.86 -2.49
N LYS A 77 16.11 -1.74 -3.05
CA LYS A 77 17.57 -1.67 -2.86
C LYS A 77 18.19 -0.36 -3.35
N LYS A 78 17.53 0.37 -4.25
CA LYS A 78 17.92 1.72 -4.69
C LYS A 78 17.32 2.84 -3.82
N GLY A 79 16.85 2.52 -2.61
CA GLY A 79 16.33 3.50 -1.64
C GLY A 79 14.89 3.94 -1.89
N ARG A 80 14.08 3.10 -2.54
CA ARG A 80 12.63 3.34 -2.75
C ARG A 80 11.79 2.59 -1.71
N SER A 81 10.60 3.10 -1.42
CA SER A 81 9.63 2.41 -0.56
C SER A 81 8.63 1.63 -1.40
N ALA A 82 8.34 0.38 -1.03
CA ALA A 82 7.34 -0.44 -1.70
C ALA A 82 5.93 -0.03 -1.28
N SER A 83 5.06 0.37 -2.21
CA SER A 83 3.61 0.33 -2.00
C SER A 83 3.16 -1.10 -2.19
N PHE A 84 2.47 -1.66 -1.20
CA PHE A 84 2.10 -3.07 -1.23
C PHE A 84 0.61 -3.22 -0.88
N ALA A 85 -0.19 -3.55 -1.89
CA ALA A 85 -1.60 -3.83 -1.73
C ALA A 85 -1.79 -5.25 -1.16
N VAL A 86 -2.06 -5.35 0.14
CA VAL A 86 -1.85 -6.59 0.91
C VAL A 86 -2.94 -7.64 0.73
N ASP A 87 -4.12 -7.24 0.26
CA ASP A 87 -5.26 -8.12 -0.01
C ASP A 87 -5.15 -8.88 -1.34
N GLY A 88 -4.12 -8.56 -2.14
CA GLY A 88 -3.80 -9.26 -3.38
C GLY A 88 -4.79 -9.01 -4.52
N PRO A 89 -4.37 -9.18 -5.78
CA PRO A 89 -5.16 -8.78 -6.95
C PRO A 89 -6.43 -9.59 -7.18
N LYS A 90 -6.56 -10.74 -6.52
CA LYS A 90 -7.73 -11.62 -6.57
C LYS A 90 -8.58 -11.54 -5.30
N GLY A 91 -8.16 -10.74 -4.32
CA GLY A 91 -8.80 -10.64 -3.03
C GLY A 91 -8.77 -11.95 -2.22
N PRO A 92 -9.79 -12.16 -1.36
CA PRO A 92 -10.92 -11.26 -1.11
C PRO A 92 -10.49 -9.95 -0.43
N LEU A 93 -11.40 -8.97 -0.51
CA LEU A 93 -11.16 -7.62 -0.01
C LEU A 93 -10.84 -7.64 1.49
N HIS A 94 -9.83 -6.87 1.88
CA HIS A 94 -9.38 -6.70 3.26
C HIS A 94 -8.79 -7.94 3.96
N GLU A 95 -8.44 -9.00 3.22
CA GLU A 95 -7.71 -10.14 3.78
C GLU A 95 -6.23 -10.09 3.46
N VAL A 96 -5.39 -9.86 4.46
CA VAL A 96 -3.93 -9.79 4.28
C VAL A 96 -3.36 -11.11 3.76
N LYS A 97 -2.53 -11.03 2.70
CA LYS A 97 -1.85 -12.16 2.07
C LYS A 97 -0.37 -12.22 2.45
N ALA A 98 0.18 -13.43 2.44
CA ALA A 98 1.56 -13.73 2.83
C ALA A 98 2.66 -12.97 2.03
N GLY A 99 2.33 -12.47 0.83
CA GLY A 99 3.29 -11.82 -0.07
C GLY A 99 3.99 -10.60 0.54
N VAL A 100 3.32 -9.85 1.41
CA VAL A 100 3.92 -8.69 2.10
C VAL A 100 4.99 -9.11 3.11
N PHE A 101 4.76 -10.20 3.83
CA PHE A 101 5.70 -10.74 4.83
C PHE A 101 6.90 -11.38 4.14
N GLU A 102 6.67 -12.14 3.06
CA GLU A 102 7.76 -12.69 2.25
C GLU A 102 8.63 -11.56 1.66
N PHE A 103 8.00 -10.49 1.17
CA PHE A 103 8.72 -9.33 0.67
C PHE A 103 9.53 -8.63 1.77
N SER A 104 8.95 -8.46 2.98
CA SER A 104 9.66 -7.94 4.16
C SER A 104 10.88 -8.80 4.51
N ARG A 105 10.71 -10.13 4.58
CA ARG A 105 11.78 -11.09 4.86
C ARG A 105 12.92 -11.01 3.84
N LEU A 106 12.60 -10.89 2.54
CA LEU A 106 13.58 -10.81 1.46
C LEU A 106 14.33 -9.47 1.39
N THR A 107 13.71 -8.39 1.88
CA THR A 107 14.27 -7.03 1.76
C THR A 107 14.83 -6.49 3.07
N GLY A 108 14.47 -7.06 4.22
CA GLY A 108 14.75 -6.49 5.54
C GLY A 108 13.98 -5.19 5.81
N ALA A 109 12.96 -4.88 5.01
CA ALA A 109 12.18 -3.66 5.13
C ALA A 109 11.07 -3.81 6.17
N ASN A 110 10.89 -2.76 6.97
CA ASN A 110 9.82 -2.66 7.96
C ASN A 110 8.47 -2.41 7.27
N ILE A 111 7.39 -2.94 7.86
CA ILE A 111 6.02 -2.78 7.36
C ILE A 111 5.30 -1.67 8.14
N TYR A 112 4.72 -0.73 7.42
CA TYR A 112 3.86 0.32 7.95
C TYR A 112 2.45 0.14 7.40
N ALA A 113 1.48 -0.08 8.29
CA ALA A 113 0.08 -0.22 7.94
C ALA A 113 -0.55 1.15 7.67
N CYS A 114 -1.20 1.29 6.52
CA CYS A 114 -1.87 2.51 6.09
C CYS A 114 -3.37 2.44 6.36
N GLY A 115 -3.89 3.46 7.02
CA GLY A 115 -5.31 3.76 7.10
C GLY A 115 -5.63 5.04 6.34
N VAL A 116 -6.67 5.01 5.52
CA VAL A 116 -7.14 6.18 4.76
C VAL A 116 -8.60 6.44 5.06
N LYS A 117 -8.95 7.71 5.26
CA LYS A 117 -10.31 8.20 5.22
C LYS A 117 -10.42 9.40 4.29
N CYS A 118 -11.41 9.35 3.41
CA CYS A 118 -11.83 10.45 2.56
C CYS A 118 -13.19 10.99 3.06
N ASP A 119 -13.35 12.31 3.13
CA ASP A 119 -14.63 12.95 3.51
C ASP A 119 -15.67 12.88 2.38
N ARG A 120 -15.24 13.04 1.12
CA ARG A 120 -16.10 13.09 -0.06
C ARG A 120 -15.49 12.32 -1.22
N ALA A 121 -16.15 11.26 -1.68
CA ALA A 121 -15.67 10.44 -2.80
C ALA A 121 -16.80 10.01 -3.73
N TRP A 122 -16.45 9.67 -4.97
CA TRP A 122 -17.25 8.84 -5.85
C TRP A 122 -16.85 7.38 -5.64
N HIS A 123 -17.80 6.53 -5.26
CA HIS A 123 -17.54 5.12 -4.97
C HIS A 123 -17.82 4.26 -6.20
N PHE A 124 -17.00 3.22 -6.40
CA PHE A 124 -17.20 2.22 -7.46
C PHE A 124 -17.64 0.89 -6.83
N PRO A 125 -18.91 0.74 -6.41
CA PRO A 125 -19.37 -0.43 -5.64
C PRO A 125 -19.33 -1.74 -6.44
N LYS A 126 -19.33 -1.67 -7.78
CA LYS A 126 -19.21 -2.84 -8.66
C LYS A 126 -17.77 -3.35 -8.78
N SER A 127 -16.78 -2.55 -8.41
CA SER A 127 -15.38 -3.01 -8.40
C SER A 127 -15.14 -3.99 -7.26
N TRP A 128 -14.37 -5.05 -7.51
CA TRP A 128 -14.05 -6.06 -6.48
C TRP A 128 -13.33 -5.44 -5.28
N ASN A 129 -12.44 -4.48 -5.53
CA ASN A 129 -11.65 -3.81 -4.50
C ASN A 129 -12.41 -2.67 -3.81
N LYS A 130 -13.66 -2.39 -4.22
CA LYS A 130 -14.50 -1.30 -3.69
C LYS A 130 -13.78 0.05 -3.65
N THR A 131 -12.94 0.32 -4.66
CA THR A 131 -12.19 1.57 -4.76
C THR A 131 -13.12 2.79 -4.87
N TYR A 132 -12.55 3.96 -4.64
CA TYR A 132 -13.23 5.24 -4.68
C TYR A 132 -12.29 6.31 -5.24
N PHE A 133 -12.87 7.33 -5.84
CA PHE A 133 -12.16 8.49 -6.34
C PHE A 133 -12.48 9.69 -5.44
N PRO A 134 -11.49 10.28 -4.73
CA PRO A 134 -11.71 11.49 -3.95
C PRO A 134 -12.26 12.61 -4.83
N LYS A 135 -13.36 13.26 -4.40
CA LYS A 135 -13.92 14.40 -5.13
C LYS A 135 -12.91 15.58 -5.12
N PRO A 136 -13.01 16.53 -6.06
CA PRO A 136 -12.25 17.77 -5.96
C PRO A 136 -12.38 18.41 -4.57
N PHE A 137 -11.25 18.85 -4.02
CA PHE A 137 -11.13 19.46 -2.68
C PHE A 137 -11.53 18.55 -1.51
N ALA A 138 -11.68 17.24 -1.73
CA ALA A 138 -11.88 16.29 -0.65
C ALA A 138 -10.68 16.26 0.29
N LYS A 139 -10.95 16.09 1.58
CA LYS A 139 -9.94 15.93 2.61
C LYS A 139 -9.59 14.45 2.74
N LEU A 140 -8.30 14.15 2.67
CA LEU A 140 -7.74 12.83 2.88
C LEU A 140 -6.95 12.81 4.19
N ASN A 141 -7.41 12.01 5.14
CA ASN A 141 -6.65 11.70 6.34
C ASN A 141 -5.95 10.35 6.14
N ILE A 142 -4.62 10.37 6.24
CA ILE A 142 -3.78 9.19 6.03
C ILE A 142 -2.97 8.96 7.29
N VAL A 143 -3.19 7.82 7.93
CA VAL A 143 -2.52 7.42 9.17
C VAL A 143 -1.63 6.22 8.88
N TRP A 144 -0.41 6.26 9.41
CA TRP A 144 0.54 5.15 9.35
C TRP A 144 0.74 4.57 10.74
N VAL A 145 0.52 3.26 10.89
CA VAL A 145 0.76 2.50 12.13
C VAL A 145 1.97 1.60 11.95
N GLY A 146 2.76 1.42 13.01
CA GLY A 146 3.96 0.58 13.06
C GLY A 146 5.27 1.34 13.37
N PRO A 147 6.43 0.75 13.08
CA PRO A 147 6.60 -0.40 12.19
C PRO A 147 6.22 -1.74 12.84
N THR A 148 5.63 -2.63 12.05
CA THR A 148 5.91 -4.06 12.22
C THR A 148 7.33 -4.29 11.71
N LEU A 149 8.22 -4.74 12.59
CA LEU A 149 9.63 -4.93 12.25
C LEU A 149 9.80 -5.98 11.15
N ALA A 150 10.92 -5.89 10.45
CA ALA A 150 11.26 -6.82 9.38
C ALA A 150 11.12 -8.28 9.85
N ILE A 151 10.42 -9.08 9.05
CA ILE A 151 10.15 -10.49 9.37
C ILE A 151 11.47 -11.26 9.37
N ASP A 152 11.78 -11.89 10.51
CA ASP A 152 12.96 -12.74 10.65
C ASP A 152 12.85 -14.00 9.77
N LYS A 153 14.00 -14.55 9.36
CA LYS A 153 14.10 -15.80 8.60
C LYS A 153 13.48 -16.99 9.33
N GLY A 154 13.44 -16.97 10.67
CA GLY A 154 12.84 -18.01 11.49
C GLY A 154 11.31 -17.98 11.58
N LEU A 155 10.66 -16.89 11.14
CA LEU A 155 9.21 -16.76 11.15
C LEU A 155 8.62 -17.23 9.81
N ASP A 156 7.56 -18.04 9.87
CA ASP A 156 6.82 -18.42 8.66
C ASP A 156 6.00 -17.22 8.13
N PRO A 157 6.32 -16.68 6.94
CA PRO A 157 5.59 -15.57 6.33
C PRO A 157 4.13 -15.91 5.97
N ARG A 158 3.75 -17.20 6.01
CA ARG A 158 2.38 -17.67 5.81
C ARG A 158 1.61 -17.84 7.12
N SER A 159 2.21 -17.49 8.26
CA SER A 159 1.56 -17.54 9.56
C SER A 159 0.24 -16.74 9.55
N PRO A 160 -0.90 -17.39 9.90
CA PRO A 160 -2.18 -16.70 10.03
C PRO A 160 -2.15 -15.55 11.05
N ASP A 161 -1.32 -15.65 12.08
CA ASP A 161 -1.23 -14.65 13.14
C ASP A 161 -0.57 -13.36 12.65
N LEU A 162 0.46 -13.47 11.78
CA LEU A 162 1.04 -12.30 11.12
C LEU A 162 0.00 -11.59 10.26
N ALA A 163 -0.76 -12.35 9.46
CA ALA A 163 -1.81 -11.82 8.61
C ALA A 163 -2.89 -11.09 9.44
N LYS A 164 -3.39 -11.72 10.50
CA LYS A 164 -4.39 -11.13 11.41
C LYS A 164 -3.86 -9.88 12.12
N ALA A 165 -2.62 -9.91 12.60
CA ALA A 165 -2.01 -8.77 13.29
C ALA A 165 -1.87 -7.55 12.35
N LEU A 166 -1.37 -7.75 11.13
CA LEU A 166 -1.26 -6.66 10.16
C LEU A 166 -2.65 -6.17 9.72
N GLN A 167 -3.60 -7.08 9.54
CA GLN A 167 -4.98 -6.72 9.20
C GLN A 167 -5.61 -5.85 10.29
N TYR A 168 -5.43 -6.20 11.56
CA TYR A 168 -5.86 -5.39 12.70
C TYR A 168 -5.23 -3.99 12.66
N GLN A 169 -3.91 -3.88 12.44
CA GLN A 169 -3.22 -2.60 12.33
C GLN A 169 -3.77 -1.73 11.18
N LEU A 170 -4.10 -2.31 10.04
CA LEU A 170 -4.71 -1.59 8.90
C LEU A 170 -6.10 -1.04 9.24
N PHE A 171 -6.92 -1.84 9.92
CA PHE A 171 -8.24 -1.39 10.36
C PHE A 171 -8.15 -0.34 11.46
N ASP A 172 -7.26 -0.50 12.43
CA ASP A 172 -7.02 0.50 13.47
C ASP A 172 -6.54 1.84 12.87
N ALA A 173 -5.57 1.79 11.96
CA ALA A 173 -5.12 2.97 11.23
C ALA A 173 -6.28 3.66 10.50
N ARG A 174 -7.18 2.89 9.86
CA ARG A 174 -8.35 3.42 9.16
C ARG A 174 -9.35 4.06 10.12
N ARG A 175 -9.58 3.47 11.28
CA ARG A 175 -10.42 4.05 12.35
C ARG A 175 -9.82 5.36 12.85
N ASN A 176 -8.52 5.38 13.13
CA ASN A 176 -7.81 6.58 13.57
C ASN A 176 -7.90 7.70 12.52
N ALA A 177 -7.76 7.37 11.23
CA ALA A 177 -7.95 8.32 10.14
C ALA A 177 -9.36 8.93 10.09
N ALA A 178 -10.38 8.18 10.50
CA ALA A 178 -11.76 8.65 10.54
C ALA A 178 -12.04 9.64 11.68
N ASN A 179 -11.41 9.47 12.84
CA ASN A 179 -11.60 10.37 13.99
C ASN A 179 -11.20 11.81 13.67
N PHE A 180 -10.14 12.00 12.87
CA PHE A 180 -9.71 13.33 12.40
C PHE A 180 -10.73 14.03 11.47
N ILE A 181 -11.77 13.32 10.99
CA ILE A 181 -12.90 13.93 10.24
C ILE A 181 -14.08 14.22 11.17
N ALA A 182 -14.34 13.34 12.15
CA ALA A 182 -15.46 13.47 13.07
C ALA A 182 -15.33 14.68 14.02
N ASP A 183 -14.10 15.09 14.37
CA ASP A 183 -13.85 16.18 15.33
C ASP A 183 -13.99 17.61 14.77
N ARG A 184 -14.63 17.81 13.61
CA ARG A 184 -14.98 19.16 13.15
C ARG A 184 -16.48 19.26 12.92
N PRO A 185 -17.22 19.98 13.79
CA PRO A 185 -18.57 20.39 13.44
C PRO A 185 -18.48 21.15 12.12
N THR A 186 -19.37 20.80 11.20
CA THR A 186 -19.66 21.58 10.00
C THR A 186 -20.08 22.97 10.45
N GLN A 187 -19.13 23.90 10.57
CA GLN A 187 -19.45 25.31 10.61
C GLN A 187 -19.62 25.77 9.16
N LEU A 188 -20.87 25.71 8.72
CA LEU A 188 -21.44 26.56 7.68
C LEU A 188 -22.77 27.08 8.21
#